data_AF-A0A1Y1WVW7-F1
#
_entry.id   AF-A0A1Y1WVW7-F1
#
_cell.length_a   1.000
_cell.length_b   1.000
_cell.length_c   1.000
_cell.angle_alpha   90.00
_cell.angle_beta   90.00
_cell.angle_gamma   90.00
#
_symmetry.space_group_name_H-M   'P 1'
#
loop_
_entity.id
_entity.type
_entity.pdbx_description
1 polymer ?
#
loop_
_entity_poly.entity_id
_entity_poly.type
_entity_poly.pdbx_seq_one_letter_code
_entity_poly.pdbx_strand_id
1 'polypeptide(L)'
;MNNKNNDKLENHLIINQNRKIILQFLRNNDIKKLQNFIINNNIKLKSFNVKNKFDFLIYAISKNVSPSMLSFLYKKCHYKTINYKFVLNEKNILTPLLLALIKSKYVLAKEIIKNGGDVNYKMVNCNILYCLLKYKSLNSKNVKFVLNHGFNINSINDYNLISYLTTDTLQLILKHYIFDNTFVLNMLFIYVNKLKFSEKELNDLISSETNKIEVTDEWYQNALLDSKYNDIEEIYYYKDINYNRYELKQLLSCLEMEYAFLRIPEQYRLLKQVETQQIKIPMTRKYLNKQFNKLYRLLFRFLNYFIDYKKLHGLREFFRENESVFRDIRFTEYDMITYAIKRNISNHCINRILTYFPVSEIKDQWREIAIEKKNRSVIKIIQKTLR
;
A
#
# COMPACT_ATOMS: atom_id res chain seq x y z
N MET A 1 -21.71 57.04 -23.32
CA MET A 1 -21.26 55.68 -22.97
C MET A 1 -19.76 55.56 -22.63
N ASN A 2 -18.93 56.62 -22.71
CA ASN A 2 -17.47 56.52 -22.49
C ASN A 2 -17.00 56.63 -21.01
N ASN A 3 -17.67 57.39 -20.14
CA ASN A 3 -17.20 57.59 -18.76
C ASN A 3 -17.24 56.32 -17.90
N LYS A 4 -18.30 55.48 -18.01
CA LYS A 4 -18.41 54.22 -17.25
C LYS A 4 -17.32 53.19 -17.59
N ASN A 5 -16.73 53.27 -18.78
CA ASN A 5 -15.65 52.36 -19.18
C ASN A 5 -14.27 52.85 -18.71
N ASN A 6 -14.04 54.16 -18.67
CA ASN A 6 -12.82 54.75 -18.11
C ASN A 6 -12.74 54.56 -16.58
N ASP A 7 -13.83 54.81 -15.85
CA ASP A 7 -13.86 54.61 -14.40
C ASP A 7 -13.60 53.14 -14.01
N LYS A 8 -14.09 52.18 -14.81
CA LYS A 8 -13.81 50.75 -14.60
C LYS A 8 -12.36 50.41 -14.87
N LEU A 9 -11.75 50.99 -15.90
CA LEU A 9 -10.35 50.76 -16.27
C LEU A 9 -9.40 51.31 -15.20
N GLU A 10 -9.67 52.52 -14.72
CA GLU A 10 -8.88 53.20 -13.69
C GLU A 10 -8.95 52.46 -12.34
N ASN A 11 -10.16 52.04 -11.93
CA ASN A 11 -10.34 51.20 -10.74
C ASN A 11 -9.59 49.86 -10.85
N HIS A 12 -9.58 49.23 -12.03
CA HIS A 12 -8.85 47.97 -12.26
C HIS A 12 -7.32 48.18 -12.19
N LEU A 13 -6.82 49.31 -12.69
CA LEU A 13 -5.40 49.67 -12.59
C LEU A 13 -4.98 49.89 -11.12
N ILE A 14 -5.76 50.63 -10.34
CA ILE A 14 -5.52 50.89 -8.91
C ILE A 14 -5.52 49.58 -8.11
N ILE A 15 -6.49 48.69 -8.33
CA ILE A 15 -6.53 47.38 -7.68
C ILE A 15 -5.26 46.56 -8.00
N ASN A 16 -4.80 46.58 -9.24
CA ASN A 16 -3.59 45.85 -9.63
C ASN A 16 -2.31 46.45 -9.02
N GLN A 17 -2.21 47.78 -8.93
CA GLN A 17 -1.09 48.45 -8.27
C GLN A 17 -1.06 48.14 -6.77
N ASN A 18 -2.20 48.28 -6.08
CA ASN A 18 -2.34 47.95 -4.65
C ASN A 18 -1.93 46.50 -4.37
N ARG A 19 -2.36 45.56 -5.23
CA ARG A 19 -1.98 44.16 -5.11
C ARG A 19 -0.47 43.97 -5.25
N LYS A 20 0.19 44.60 -6.23
CA LYS A 20 1.65 44.51 -6.40
C LYS A 20 2.41 44.98 -5.15
N ILE A 21 1.99 46.10 -4.57
CA ILE A 21 2.59 46.67 -3.36
C ILE A 21 2.40 45.73 -2.16
N ILE A 22 1.18 45.22 -1.94
CA ILE A 22 0.89 44.25 -0.87
C ILE A 22 1.78 43.01 -1.02
N LEU A 23 1.89 42.47 -2.24
CA LEU A 23 2.73 41.31 -2.51
C LEU A 23 4.21 41.57 -2.22
N GLN A 24 4.71 42.80 -2.42
CA GLN A 24 6.07 43.19 -2.06
C GLN A 24 6.26 43.19 -0.54
N PHE A 25 5.32 43.74 0.24
CA PHE A 25 5.40 43.69 1.70
C PHE A 25 5.36 42.26 2.25
N LEU A 26 4.57 41.38 1.62
CA LEU A 26 4.55 39.95 1.97
C LEU A 26 5.90 39.29 1.73
N ARG A 27 6.54 39.54 0.57
CA ARG A 27 7.88 39.01 0.26
C ARG A 27 8.94 39.50 1.25
N ASN A 28 8.83 40.76 1.64
CA ASN A 28 9.75 41.39 2.60
C ASN A 28 9.40 41.06 4.06
N ASN A 29 8.30 40.34 4.31
CA ASN A 29 7.82 39.99 5.64
C ASN A 29 7.55 41.22 6.55
N ASP A 30 7.23 42.36 5.95
CA ASP A 30 7.11 43.65 6.64
C ASP A 30 5.66 43.90 7.07
N ILE A 31 5.28 43.33 8.22
CA ILE A 31 3.92 43.41 8.77
C ILE A 31 3.53 44.87 9.04
N LYS A 32 4.47 45.69 9.54
CA LYS A 32 4.22 47.10 9.90
C LYS A 32 3.88 47.92 8.66
N LYS A 33 4.69 47.85 7.59
CA LYS A 33 4.40 48.57 6.35
C LYS A 33 3.11 48.08 5.69
N LEU A 34 2.86 46.77 5.71
CA LEU A 34 1.61 46.22 5.19
C LEU A 34 0.39 46.77 5.94
N GLN A 35 0.44 46.77 7.27
CA GLN A 35 -0.64 47.29 8.10
C GLN A 35 -0.90 48.78 7.85
N ASN A 36 0.15 49.60 7.81
CA ASN A 36 0.02 51.03 7.54
C ASN A 36 -0.56 51.28 6.14
N PHE A 37 -0.08 50.55 5.13
CA PHE A 37 -0.59 50.67 3.77
C PHE A 37 -2.07 50.31 3.66
N ILE A 38 -2.50 49.25 4.35
CA ILE A 38 -3.90 48.81 4.39
C ILE A 38 -4.80 49.89 5.01
N ILE A 39 -4.38 50.47 6.13
CA ILE A 39 -5.15 51.51 6.85
C ILE A 39 -5.24 52.78 6.01
N ASN A 40 -4.10 53.29 5.53
CA ASN A 40 -4.02 54.55 4.80
C ASN A 40 -4.80 54.54 3.48
N ASN A 41 -4.96 53.36 2.87
CA ASN A 41 -5.67 53.20 1.60
C ASN A 41 -7.04 52.51 1.76
N ASN A 42 -7.54 52.35 3.00
CA ASN A 42 -8.82 51.71 3.33
C ASN A 42 -9.04 50.35 2.61
N ILE A 43 -8.01 49.51 2.62
CA ILE A 43 -7.97 48.26 1.83
C ILE A 43 -8.64 47.12 2.61
N LYS A 44 -9.65 46.49 2.02
CA LYS A 44 -10.21 45.23 2.52
C LYS A 44 -9.45 44.04 1.92
N LEU A 45 -8.40 43.53 2.57
CA LEU A 45 -7.55 42.45 2.02
C LEU A 45 -8.33 41.26 1.43
N LYS A 46 -9.43 40.86 2.06
CA LYS A 46 -10.30 39.78 1.58
C LYS A 46 -10.79 39.98 0.14
N SER A 47 -10.97 41.22 -0.33
CA SER A 47 -11.48 41.50 -1.67
C SER A 47 -10.51 41.12 -2.80
N PHE A 48 -9.22 40.93 -2.48
CA PHE A 48 -8.22 40.52 -3.45
C PHE A 48 -8.13 39.00 -3.59
N ASN A 49 -8.70 38.24 -2.65
CA ASN A 49 -8.81 36.79 -2.79
C ASN A 49 -9.84 36.48 -3.87
N VAL A 50 -9.41 35.79 -4.91
CA VAL A 50 -10.25 35.40 -6.04
C VAL A 50 -10.33 33.89 -6.06
N LYS A 51 -11.56 33.36 -5.90
CA LYS A 51 -11.82 31.92 -5.90
C LYS A 51 -11.11 31.24 -7.07
N ASN A 52 -10.31 30.23 -6.77
CA ASN A 52 -9.56 29.41 -7.73
C ASN A 52 -8.56 30.18 -8.62
N LYS A 53 -8.22 31.44 -8.29
CA LYS A 53 -7.24 32.25 -9.04
C LYS A 53 -6.15 32.81 -8.14
N PHE A 54 -6.52 33.28 -6.95
CA PHE A 54 -5.56 33.84 -6.02
C PHE A 54 -6.05 33.80 -4.58
N ASP A 55 -5.13 33.49 -3.67
CA ASP A 55 -5.38 33.51 -2.25
C ASP A 55 -4.11 33.98 -1.52
N PHE A 56 -4.24 34.99 -0.66
CA PHE A 56 -3.10 35.58 0.05
C PHE A 56 -2.40 34.59 0.98
N LEU A 57 -3.13 33.72 1.65
CA LEU A 57 -2.54 32.76 2.58
C LEU A 57 -1.76 31.68 1.82
N ILE A 58 -2.33 31.16 0.72
CA ILE A 58 -1.64 30.24 -0.21
C ILE A 58 -0.37 30.91 -0.77
N TYR A 59 -0.47 32.17 -1.21
CA TYR A 59 0.69 32.91 -1.69
C TYR A 59 1.76 33.07 -0.60
N ALA A 60 1.37 33.47 0.60
CA ALA A 60 2.28 33.73 1.71
C ALA A 60 3.02 32.45 2.13
N ILE A 61 2.33 31.31 2.20
CA ILE A 61 2.95 30.00 2.46
C ILE A 61 3.96 29.66 1.36
N SER A 62 3.61 29.90 0.09
CA SER A 62 4.52 29.67 -1.03
C SER A 62 5.79 30.53 -0.98
N LYS A 63 5.71 31.71 -0.34
CA LYS A 63 6.83 32.65 -0.15
C LYS A 63 7.53 32.51 1.19
N ASN A 64 7.18 31.53 2.01
CA ASN A 64 7.81 31.28 3.31
C ASN A 64 7.87 32.52 4.22
N VAL A 65 6.74 33.22 4.34
CA VAL A 65 6.63 34.35 5.28
C VAL A 65 6.84 33.90 6.73
N SER A 66 6.90 34.85 7.67
CA SER A 66 6.98 34.51 9.10
C SER A 66 5.65 33.95 9.60
N PRO A 67 5.64 33.14 10.68
CA PRO A 67 4.43 32.74 11.38
C PRO A 67 3.55 33.95 11.75
N SER A 68 4.15 35.04 12.21
CA SER A 68 3.45 36.28 12.56
C SER A 68 2.73 36.90 11.36
N MET A 69 3.35 36.90 10.17
CA MET A 69 2.72 37.40 8.95
C MET A 69 1.59 36.47 8.49
N LEU A 70 1.77 35.15 8.60
CA LEU A 70 0.71 34.18 8.30
C LEU A 70 -0.52 34.42 9.18
N SER A 71 -0.32 34.55 10.49
CA SER A 71 -1.38 34.79 11.48
C SER A 71 -2.02 36.17 11.32
N PHE A 72 -1.25 37.19 10.93
CA PHE A 72 -1.78 38.49 10.54
C PHE A 72 -2.75 38.38 9.35
N LEU A 73 -2.34 37.70 8.27
CA LEU A 73 -3.16 37.49 7.08
C LEU A 73 -4.41 36.67 7.38
N TYR A 74 -4.28 35.59 8.15
CA TYR A 74 -5.42 34.75 8.55
C TYR A 74 -6.53 35.59 9.21
N LYS A 75 -6.15 36.46 10.15
CA LYS A 75 -7.07 37.36 10.85
C LYS A 75 -7.63 38.47 9.93
N LYS A 76 -6.76 39.18 9.19
CA LYS A 76 -7.16 40.36 8.40
C LYS A 76 -7.93 40.03 7.12
N CYS A 77 -7.76 38.83 6.58
CA CYS A 77 -8.58 38.36 5.46
C CYS A 77 -9.91 37.73 5.92
N HIS A 78 -10.16 37.63 7.23
CA HIS A 78 -11.38 37.06 7.81
C HIS A 78 -11.70 35.66 7.26
N TYR A 79 -10.69 34.78 7.25
CA TYR A 79 -10.91 33.37 6.92
C TYR A 79 -11.79 32.74 8.00
N LYS A 80 -12.84 32.02 7.56
CA LYS A 80 -13.73 31.29 8.48
C LYS A 80 -13.03 30.08 9.12
N THR A 81 -12.13 29.47 8.36
CA THR A 81 -11.33 28.31 8.75
C THR A 81 -10.06 28.30 7.92
N ILE A 82 -8.98 27.76 8.48
CA ILE A 82 -7.74 27.48 7.74
C ILE A 82 -7.82 26.16 6.96
N ASN A 83 -8.84 25.33 7.24
CA ASN A 83 -9.13 24.08 6.57
C ASN A 83 -10.01 24.33 5.33
N TYR A 84 -9.40 24.84 4.26
CA TYR A 84 -10.10 25.08 2.99
C TYR A 84 -9.30 24.55 1.80
N LYS A 85 -10.01 24.35 0.69
CA LYS A 85 -9.46 23.87 -0.58
C LYS A 85 -9.22 25.04 -1.51
N PHE A 86 -8.03 25.14 -2.06
CA PHE A 86 -7.67 26.05 -3.14
C PHE A 86 -7.42 25.22 -4.40
N VAL A 87 -8.33 25.36 -5.37
CA VAL A 87 -8.30 24.60 -6.63
C VAL A 87 -7.60 25.44 -7.68
N LEU A 88 -6.38 25.04 -8.07
CA LEU A 88 -5.66 25.66 -9.18
C LEU A 88 -6.19 25.17 -10.53
N ASN A 89 -6.52 23.88 -10.61
CA ASN A 89 -7.22 23.21 -11.70
C ASN A 89 -7.83 21.90 -11.16
N GLU A 90 -8.61 21.18 -11.98
CA GLU A 90 -9.30 19.94 -11.57
C GLU A 90 -8.39 18.89 -10.90
N LYS A 91 -7.09 18.90 -11.20
CA LYS A 91 -6.11 17.95 -10.67
C LYS A 91 -5.31 18.48 -9.48
N ASN A 92 -5.31 19.79 -9.25
CA ASN A 92 -4.46 20.47 -8.27
C ASN A 92 -5.30 21.12 -7.17
N ILE A 93 -5.54 20.36 -6.10
CA ILE A 93 -6.20 20.82 -4.89
C ILE A 93 -5.14 20.98 -3.81
N LEU A 94 -5.03 22.20 -3.29
CA LEU A 94 -4.13 22.53 -2.18
C LEU A 94 -4.95 22.91 -0.96
N THR A 95 -4.45 22.55 0.22
CA THR A 95 -4.85 23.17 1.48
C THR A 95 -3.65 23.96 2.00
N PRO A 96 -3.84 24.96 2.88
CA PRO A 96 -2.73 25.67 3.50
C PRO A 96 -1.69 24.71 4.11
N LEU A 97 -2.16 23.72 4.88
CA LEU A 97 -1.28 22.73 5.52
C LEU A 97 -0.55 21.85 4.50
N LEU A 98 -1.28 21.29 3.51
CA LEU A 98 -0.66 20.46 2.47
C LEU A 98 0.42 21.23 1.71
N LEU A 99 0.15 22.49 1.34
CA LEU A 99 1.13 23.32 0.64
C LEU A 99 2.38 23.58 1.50
N ALA A 100 2.21 23.84 2.80
CA ALA A 100 3.33 24.01 3.71
C ALA A 100 4.21 22.75 3.76
N LEU A 101 3.61 21.56 3.81
CA LEU A 101 4.33 20.28 3.82
C LEU A 101 5.01 19.95 2.48
N ILE A 102 4.33 20.16 1.34
CA ILE A 102 4.92 20.02 0.00
C ILE A 102 6.17 20.91 -0.13
N LYS A 103 6.12 22.12 0.44
CA LYS A 103 7.24 23.07 0.42
C LYS A 103 8.21 22.91 1.60
N SER A 104 8.05 21.86 2.43
CA SER A 104 8.87 21.60 3.63
C SER A 104 8.97 22.79 4.59
N LYS A 105 7.90 23.60 4.70
CA LYS A 105 7.81 24.77 5.58
C LYS A 105 7.23 24.38 6.93
N TYR A 106 7.96 23.54 7.67
CA TYR A 106 7.47 22.96 8.94
C TYR A 106 7.13 24.00 10.01
N VAL A 107 7.83 25.13 10.06
CA VAL A 107 7.53 26.24 10.99
C VAL A 107 6.14 26.83 10.68
N LEU A 108 5.84 27.04 9.40
CA LEU A 108 4.51 27.49 8.97
C LEU A 108 3.46 26.38 9.13
N ALA A 109 3.79 25.12 8.89
CA ALA A 109 2.87 24.00 9.11
C ALA A 109 2.45 23.92 10.59
N LYS A 110 3.38 24.11 11.54
CA LYS A 110 3.07 24.21 12.97
C LYS A 110 2.16 25.39 13.29
N GLU A 111 2.44 26.56 12.71
CA GLU A 111 1.58 27.74 12.90
C GLU A 111 0.18 27.52 12.30
N ILE A 112 0.06 26.82 11.17
CA ILE A 112 -1.22 26.45 10.56
C ILE A 112 -2.01 25.55 11.51
N ILE A 113 -1.38 24.52 12.08
CA ILE A 113 -2.03 23.62 13.06
C ILE A 113 -2.46 24.40 14.30
N LYS A 114 -1.61 25.29 14.82
CA LYS A 114 -1.95 26.17 15.95
C LYS A 114 -3.18 27.05 15.69
N ASN A 115 -3.39 27.47 14.43
CA ASN A 115 -4.56 28.22 13.99
C ASN A 115 -5.75 27.32 13.59
N GLY A 116 -5.80 26.06 14.03
CA GLY A 116 -6.89 25.12 13.78
C GLY A 116 -6.73 24.26 12.53
N GLY A 117 -5.52 24.20 11.96
CA GLY A 117 -5.20 23.35 10.82
C GLY A 117 -5.30 21.88 11.19
N ASP A 118 -6.13 21.14 10.47
CA ASP A 118 -6.41 19.74 10.72
C ASP A 118 -5.63 18.85 9.72
N VAL A 119 -4.75 17.99 10.25
CA VAL A 119 -4.01 16.99 9.46
C VAL A 119 -4.92 15.96 8.81
N ASN A 120 -6.12 15.76 9.36
CA ASN A 120 -7.14 14.83 8.89
C ASN A 120 -8.20 15.50 8.01
N TYR A 121 -8.00 16.77 7.63
CA TYR A 121 -8.95 17.48 6.79
C TYR A 121 -9.15 16.77 5.45
N LYS A 122 -10.37 16.29 5.21
CA LYS A 122 -10.72 15.49 4.03
C LYS A 122 -10.65 16.31 2.74
N MET A 123 -9.65 16.02 1.91
CA MET A 123 -9.57 16.54 0.55
C MET A 123 -10.42 15.69 -0.39
N VAL A 124 -10.76 16.20 -1.58
CA VAL A 124 -11.57 15.42 -2.52
C VAL A 124 -10.77 14.20 -2.93
N ASN A 125 -11.22 13.03 -2.49
CA ASN A 125 -10.62 11.74 -2.78
C ASN A 125 -9.12 11.62 -2.40
N CYS A 126 -8.65 12.33 -1.37
CA CYS A 126 -7.33 12.08 -0.77
C CYS A 126 -7.26 12.49 0.71
N ASN A 127 -6.51 11.71 1.50
CA ASN A 127 -5.98 12.13 2.79
C ASN A 127 -4.61 12.82 2.59
N ILE A 128 -4.06 13.45 3.64
CA ILE A 128 -2.83 14.25 3.50
C ILE A 128 -1.61 13.44 3.03
N LEU A 129 -1.46 12.19 3.46
CA LEU A 129 -0.36 11.32 3.04
C LEU A 129 -0.49 10.95 1.56
N TYR A 130 -1.68 10.59 1.10
CA TYR A 130 -1.95 10.32 -0.31
C TYR A 130 -1.72 11.56 -1.18
N CYS A 131 -2.16 12.75 -0.73
CA CYS A 131 -1.90 13.96 -1.52
C CYS A 131 -0.38 14.26 -1.55
N LEU A 132 0.36 14.07 -0.45
CA LEU A 132 1.83 14.21 -0.42
C LEU A 132 2.52 13.24 -1.39
N LEU A 133 2.05 12.00 -1.49
CA LEU A 133 2.51 11.02 -2.47
C LEU A 133 2.29 11.52 -3.89
N LYS A 134 1.06 11.97 -4.21
CA LYS A 134 0.68 12.54 -5.52
C LYS A 134 1.59 13.72 -5.93
N TYR A 135 2.00 14.53 -4.97
CA TYR A 135 2.91 15.66 -5.17
C TYR A 135 4.40 15.30 -5.05
N LYS A 136 4.75 14.00 -5.04
CA LYS A 136 6.13 13.50 -4.91
C LYS A 136 6.88 14.10 -3.72
N SER A 137 6.14 14.36 -2.64
CA SER A 137 6.61 15.03 -1.42
C SER A 137 6.42 14.17 -0.17
N LEU A 138 5.97 12.91 -0.32
CA LEU A 138 5.94 11.94 0.77
C LEU A 138 7.37 11.51 1.10
N ASN A 139 7.87 11.94 2.23
CA ASN A 139 9.19 11.60 2.75
C ASN A 139 9.11 11.43 4.28
N SER A 140 10.14 10.85 4.89
CA SER A 140 10.15 10.54 6.32
C SER A 140 9.90 11.74 7.23
N LYS A 141 10.33 12.95 6.85
CA LYS A 141 10.07 14.17 7.63
C LYS A 141 8.59 14.58 7.57
N ASN A 142 7.99 14.55 6.38
CA ASN A 142 6.57 14.86 6.21
C ASN A 142 5.68 13.80 6.86
N VAL A 143 6.03 12.52 6.77
CA VAL A 143 5.29 11.45 7.44
C VAL A 143 5.37 11.62 8.96
N LYS A 144 6.57 11.72 9.55
CA LYS A 144 6.74 11.99 10.99
C LYS A 144 5.97 13.22 11.45
N PHE A 145 6.01 14.29 10.65
CA PHE A 145 5.26 15.51 10.97
C PHE A 145 3.76 15.23 11.06
N VAL A 146 3.17 14.61 10.04
CA VAL A 146 1.74 14.31 9.99
C VAL A 146 1.32 13.39 11.15
N LEU A 147 2.10 12.33 11.40
CA LEU A 147 1.83 11.37 12.47
C LEU A 147 1.86 12.05 13.86
N ASN A 148 2.93 12.80 14.16
CA ASN A 148 3.11 13.49 15.45
C ASN A 148 2.05 14.57 15.74
N HIS A 149 1.23 14.96 14.75
CA HIS A 149 0.17 15.96 14.92
C HIS A 149 -1.23 15.33 14.80
N GLY A 150 -1.35 14.02 15.09
CA GLY A 150 -2.64 13.37 15.30
C GLY A 150 -3.31 12.90 14.02
N PHE A 151 -2.53 12.38 13.07
CA PHE A 151 -3.10 11.69 11.91
C PHE A 151 -4.01 10.55 12.36
N ASN A 152 -5.15 10.39 11.69
CA ASN A 152 -6.06 9.28 11.92
C ASN A 152 -5.52 8.06 11.21
N ILE A 153 -5.00 7.09 11.96
CA ILE A 153 -4.38 5.90 11.38
C ILE A 153 -5.34 5.09 10.51
N ASN A 154 -6.64 5.08 10.82
CA ASN A 154 -7.63 4.36 10.00
C ASN A 154 -7.72 4.94 8.57
N SER A 155 -7.34 6.20 8.37
CA SER A 155 -7.27 6.79 7.02
C SER A 155 -6.15 6.23 6.16
N ILE A 156 -5.25 5.38 6.69
CA ILE A 156 -4.24 4.70 5.87
C ILE A 156 -4.86 3.71 4.86
N ASN A 157 -6.05 3.19 5.17
CA ASN A 157 -6.82 2.31 4.29
C ASN A 157 -7.56 3.10 3.19
N ASP A 158 -7.65 4.43 3.31
CA ASP A 158 -8.31 5.25 2.31
C ASP A 158 -7.50 5.27 1.00
N TYR A 159 -8.20 5.18 -0.14
CA TYR A 159 -7.65 5.37 -1.48
C TYR A 159 -6.54 4.39 -1.87
N ASN A 160 -6.51 3.21 -1.23
CA ASN A 160 -5.47 2.20 -1.42
C ASN A 160 -4.04 2.78 -1.25
N LEU A 161 -3.87 3.71 -0.29
CA LEU A 161 -2.58 4.36 -0.03
C LEU A 161 -1.46 3.35 0.24
N ILE A 162 -1.78 2.27 0.95
CA ILE A 162 -0.86 1.19 1.32
C ILE A 162 -0.10 0.64 0.11
N SER A 163 -0.79 0.38 -1.01
CA SER A 163 -0.16 -0.14 -2.22
C SER A 163 0.99 0.74 -2.74
N TYR A 164 0.95 2.03 -2.47
CA TYR A 164 1.93 3.00 -2.97
C TYR A 164 3.01 3.39 -1.96
N LEU A 165 2.94 2.91 -0.72
CA LEU A 165 3.97 3.18 0.26
C LEU A 165 5.23 2.37 -0.03
N THR A 166 6.38 2.92 0.38
CA THR A 166 7.62 2.16 0.52
C THR A 166 7.62 1.41 1.83
N THR A 167 8.36 0.30 1.91
CA THR A 167 8.55 -0.48 3.15
C THR A 167 8.97 0.42 4.32
N ASP A 168 9.95 1.30 4.11
CA ASP A 168 10.40 2.23 5.15
C ASP A 168 9.30 3.18 5.64
N THR A 169 8.43 3.63 4.74
CA THR A 169 7.32 4.51 5.09
C THR A 169 6.25 3.75 5.87
N LEU A 170 5.93 2.52 5.44
CA LEU A 170 5.01 1.63 6.14
C LEU A 170 5.51 1.34 7.55
N GLN A 171 6.76 0.89 7.71
CA GLN A 171 7.40 0.66 9.00
C GLN A 171 7.32 1.88 9.91
N LEU A 172 7.59 3.07 9.37
CA LEU A 172 7.58 4.31 10.13
C LEU A 172 6.17 4.64 10.66
N ILE A 173 5.12 4.32 9.90
CA ILE A 173 3.74 4.49 10.34
C ILE A 173 3.37 3.44 11.39
N LEU A 174 3.67 2.15 11.15
CA LEU A 174 3.38 1.07 12.08
C LEU A 174 4.04 1.32 13.45
N LYS A 175 5.33 1.66 13.47
CA LYS A 175 6.09 2.00 14.70
C LYS A 175 5.58 3.22 15.45
N HIS A 176 4.81 4.10 14.80
CA HIS A 176 4.27 5.28 15.46
C HIS A 176 3.05 4.97 16.31
N TYR A 177 2.23 3.99 15.89
CA TYR A 177 0.98 3.66 16.57
C TYR A 177 1.02 2.34 17.34
N ILE A 178 1.80 1.36 16.87
CA ILE A 178 1.91 0.05 17.52
C ILE A 178 3.19 0.04 18.36
N PHE A 179 3.03 -0.34 19.63
CA PHE A 179 4.07 -0.31 20.66
C PHE A 179 4.64 1.09 20.86
N ASP A 180 3.73 2.07 20.95
CA ASP A 180 4.10 3.45 21.23
C ASP A 180 4.77 3.60 22.61
N ASN A 181 5.34 4.79 22.88
CA ASN A 181 6.02 5.04 24.15
C ASN A 181 5.12 4.81 25.38
N THR A 182 3.81 5.04 25.25
CA THR A 182 2.86 4.84 26.35
C THR A 182 2.74 3.35 26.67
N PHE A 183 2.58 2.52 25.64
CA PHE A 183 2.54 1.07 25.79
C PHE A 183 3.86 0.53 26.36
N VAL A 184 5.01 0.97 25.83
CA VAL A 184 6.33 0.53 26.31
C VAL A 184 6.53 0.89 27.78
N LEU A 185 6.16 2.12 28.20
CA LEU A 185 6.24 2.52 29.60
C LEU A 185 5.30 1.71 30.49
N ASN A 186 4.11 1.36 30.01
CA ASN A 186 3.19 0.48 30.72
C ASN A 186 3.78 -0.93 30.92
N MET A 187 4.39 -1.50 29.87
CA MET A 187 5.07 -2.79 29.95
C MET A 187 6.26 -2.77 30.93
N LEU A 188 7.06 -1.70 30.90
CA LEU A 188 8.15 -1.52 31.86
C LEU A 188 7.64 -1.38 33.29
N PHE A 189 6.53 -0.64 33.49
CA PHE A 189 5.90 -0.52 34.80
C PHE A 189 5.45 -1.89 35.35
N ILE A 190 4.78 -2.71 34.53
CA ILE A 190 4.38 -4.08 34.88
C ILE A 190 5.61 -4.91 35.29
N TYR A 191 6.69 -4.84 34.51
CA TYR A 191 7.91 -5.59 34.76
C TYR A 191 8.65 -5.17 36.04
N VAL A 192 8.78 -3.86 36.28
CA VAL A 192 9.47 -3.29 37.44
C VAL A 192 8.71 -3.62 38.72
N ASN A 193 7.38 -3.50 38.71
CA ASN A 193 6.53 -3.77 39.88
C ASN A 193 6.18 -5.26 40.06
N LYS A 194 6.70 -6.14 39.19
CA LYS A 194 6.47 -7.60 39.24
C LYS A 194 4.98 -7.96 39.31
N LEU A 195 4.15 -7.20 38.59
CA LEU A 195 2.73 -7.50 38.49
C LEU A 195 2.57 -8.84 37.76
N LYS A 196 1.77 -9.73 38.35
CA LYS A 196 1.49 -11.04 37.75
C LYS A 196 0.38 -10.88 36.72
N PHE A 197 0.65 -11.35 35.51
CA PHE A 197 -0.34 -11.49 34.44
C PHE A 197 -0.47 -12.97 34.09
N SER A 198 -1.70 -13.42 33.89
CA SER A 198 -1.94 -14.64 33.14
C SER A 198 -1.50 -14.45 31.68
N GLU A 199 -1.23 -15.56 31.01
CA GLU A 199 -0.93 -15.55 29.57
C GLU A 199 -2.06 -14.85 28.78
N LYS A 200 -3.32 -15.06 29.19
CA LYS A 200 -4.48 -14.44 28.56
C LYS A 200 -4.46 -12.92 28.70
N GLU A 201 -4.26 -12.39 29.91
CA GLU A 201 -4.26 -10.93 30.13
C GLU A 201 -3.12 -10.25 29.37
N LEU A 202 -1.95 -10.90 29.29
CA LEU A 202 -0.83 -10.38 28.49
C LEU A 202 -1.19 -10.36 26.99
N ASN A 203 -1.79 -11.45 26.49
CA ASN A 203 -2.22 -11.52 25.10
C ASN A 203 -3.32 -10.51 24.79
N ASP A 204 -4.28 -10.29 25.68
CA ASP A 204 -5.34 -9.29 25.53
C ASP A 204 -4.74 -7.87 25.47
N LEU A 205 -3.76 -7.57 26.33
CA LEU A 205 -3.05 -6.28 26.36
C LEU A 205 -2.26 -6.05 25.06
N ILE A 206 -1.48 -7.04 24.61
CA ILE A 206 -0.76 -6.94 23.34
C ILE A 206 -1.73 -6.82 22.15
N SER A 207 -2.83 -7.58 22.17
CA SER A 207 -3.85 -7.53 21.10
C SER A 207 -4.51 -6.15 21.03
N SER A 208 -4.79 -5.52 22.16
CA SER A 208 -5.36 -4.17 22.17
C SER A 208 -4.41 -3.13 21.55
N GLU A 209 -3.10 -3.34 21.69
CA GLU A 209 -2.07 -2.47 21.12
C GLU A 209 -1.91 -2.66 19.62
N THR A 210 -1.87 -3.90 19.15
CA THR A 210 -1.72 -4.21 17.71
C THR A 210 -2.98 -3.89 16.92
N ASN A 211 -4.17 -4.00 17.55
CA ASN A 211 -5.46 -3.68 16.93
C ASN A 211 -5.75 -2.16 16.84
N LYS A 212 -4.82 -1.29 17.24
CA LYS A 212 -4.91 0.16 16.96
C LYS A 212 -4.95 0.47 15.46
N ILE A 213 -4.44 -0.44 14.63
CA ILE A 213 -4.45 -0.33 13.17
C ILE A 213 -5.26 -1.48 12.59
N GLU A 214 -6.29 -1.15 11.81
CA GLU A 214 -7.02 -2.14 11.03
C GLU A 214 -6.21 -2.55 9.80
N VAL A 215 -5.48 -3.66 9.90
CA VAL A 215 -4.79 -4.29 8.77
C VAL A 215 -5.77 -5.21 8.03
N THR A 216 -6.14 -4.83 6.81
CA THR A 216 -7.07 -5.61 5.98
C THR A 216 -6.34 -6.65 5.12
N ASP A 217 -7.09 -7.61 4.59
CA ASP A 217 -6.59 -8.60 3.61
C ASP A 217 -5.96 -7.94 2.38
N GLU A 218 -6.42 -6.74 2.03
CA GLU A 218 -5.93 -5.94 0.90
C GLU A 218 -4.43 -5.60 1.04
N TRP A 219 -3.92 -5.41 2.26
CA TRP A 219 -2.51 -5.12 2.48
C TRP A 219 -1.61 -6.26 2.02
N TYR A 220 -1.95 -7.48 2.43
CA TYR A 220 -1.23 -8.68 2.01
C TYR A 220 -1.40 -8.92 0.50
N GLN A 221 -2.62 -8.74 -0.04
CA GLN A 221 -2.87 -8.92 -1.47
C GLN A 221 -2.05 -7.96 -2.32
N ASN A 222 -1.97 -6.68 -1.96
CA ASN A 222 -1.18 -5.69 -2.68
C ASN A 222 0.32 -6.00 -2.59
N ALA A 223 0.81 -6.33 -1.39
CA ALA A 223 2.21 -6.70 -1.21
C ALA A 223 2.60 -7.95 -2.02
N LEU A 224 1.69 -8.93 -2.11
CA LEU A 224 1.87 -10.13 -2.93
C LEU A 224 1.88 -9.83 -4.43
N LEU A 225 0.93 -9.02 -4.92
CA LEU A 225 0.84 -8.63 -6.33
C LEU A 225 2.10 -7.89 -6.80
N ASP A 226 2.62 -7.01 -5.95
CA ASP A 226 3.83 -6.23 -6.26
C ASP A 226 5.13 -6.96 -5.87
N SER A 227 5.06 -8.20 -5.38
CA SER A 227 6.20 -8.96 -4.85
C SER A 227 7.01 -8.20 -3.78
N LYS A 228 6.35 -7.35 -2.98
CA LYS A 228 6.93 -6.61 -1.85
C LYS A 228 6.99 -7.48 -0.59
N TYR A 229 7.83 -8.51 -0.63
CA TYR A 229 7.95 -9.48 0.46
C TYR A 229 8.37 -8.88 1.81
N ASN A 230 9.17 -7.81 1.79
CA ASN A 230 9.52 -7.09 3.02
C ASN A 230 8.29 -6.44 3.66
N ASP A 231 7.32 -5.95 2.86
CA ASP A 231 6.08 -5.43 3.41
C ASP A 231 5.27 -6.56 4.07
N ILE A 232 5.23 -7.74 3.46
CA ILE A 232 4.57 -8.93 4.04
C ILE A 232 5.21 -9.28 5.40
N GLU A 233 6.54 -9.30 5.47
CA GLU A 233 7.27 -9.54 6.71
C GLU A 233 6.88 -8.52 7.78
N GLU A 234 6.95 -7.23 7.45
CA GLU A 234 6.60 -6.15 8.40
C GLU A 234 5.15 -6.26 8.88
N ILE A 235 4.19 -6.41 7.97
CA ILE A 235 2.77 -6.54 8.31
C ILE A 235 2.58 -7.74 9.25
N TYR A 236 3.22 -8.87 8.94
CA TYR A 236 3.19 -10.07 9.77
C TYR A 236 3.79 -9.82 11.16
N TYR A 237 4.94 -9.15 11.28
CA TYR A 237 5.57 -8.86 12.57
C TYR A 237 4.68 -8.01 13.49
N TYR A 238 3.99 -7.01 12.94
CA TYR A 238 3.14 -6.13 13.75
C TYR A 238 1.76 -6.69 14.06
N LYS A 239 1.20 -7.55 13.19
CA LYS A 239 -0.15 -8.11 13.36
C LYS A 239 -0.16 -9.52 13.95
N ASP A 240 0.72 -10.39 13.46
CA ASP A 240 0.48 -11.84 13.50
C ASP A 240 1.35 -12.59 14.52
N ILE A 241 2.54 -12.10 14.87
CA ILE A 241 3.42 -12.79 15.85
C ILE A 241 2.79 -12.91 17.24
N ASN A 242 1.89 -11.98 17.58
CA ASN A 242 1.26 -11.94 18.90
C ASN A 242 0.01 -12.81 18.99
N TYR A 243 -0.48 -13.34 17.86
CA TYR A 243 -1.51 -14.37 17.86
C TYR A 243 -0.87 -15.73 17.57
N ASN A 244 -0.97 -16.63 18.54
CA ASN A 244 -0.59 -18.02 18.33
C ASN A 244 -1.59 -18.69 17.36
N ARG A 245 -1.19 -18.82 16.09
CA ARG A 245 -1.54 -19.90 15.12
C ARG A 245 -2.67 -19.69 14.10
N TYR A 246 -3.31 -18.52 13.96
CA TYR A 246 -4.44 -18.36 13.01
C TYR A 246 -4.14 -17.52 11.74
N GLU A 247 -3.03 -16.79 11.66
CA GLU A 247 -2.90 -15.64 10.74
C GLU A 247 -2.22 -15.96 9.40
N LEU A 248 -1.42 -17.03 9.33
CA LEU A 248 -0.96 -17.54 8.04
C LEU A 248 -2.12 -18.05 7.18
N LYS A 249 -3.24 -18.41 7.83
CA LYS A 249 -4.48 -18.69 7.12
C LYS A 249 -5.00 -17.44 6.41
N GLN A 250 -4.80 -16.24 6.93
CA GLN A 250 -5.22 -14.98 6.32
C GLN A 250 -4.34 -14.61 5.11
N LEU A 251 -3.02 -14.66 5.28
CA LEU A 251 -2.06 -14.48 4.17
C LEU A 251 -2.32 -15.48 3.02
N LEU A 252 -2.59 -16.74 3.37
CA LEU A 252 -2.88 -17.78 2.38
C LEU A 252 -4.34 -17.75 1.90
N SER A 253 -5.32 -17.28 2.69
CA SER A 253 -6.72 -17.13 2.25
C SER A 253 -6.89 -16.01 1.24
N CYS A 254 -6.09 -14.94 1.34
CA CYS A 254 -5.96 -13.91 0.30
C CYS A 254 -5.56 -14.49 -1.07
N LEU A 255 -4.97 -15.69 -1.07
CA LEU A 255 -4.55 -16.41 -2.27
C LEU A 255 -5.52 -17.54 -2.67
N GLU A 256 -6.52 -17.86 -1.83
CA GLU A 256 -7.55 -18.87 -2.05
C GLU A 256 -8.87 -18.29 -2.64
N MET A 257 -8.95 -16.98 -2.97
CA MET A 257 -10.12 -16.38 -3.65
C MET A 257 -10.40 -16.99 -5.03
N GLU A 258 -11.61 -16.78 -5.58
CA GLU A 258 -12.30 -17.41 -6.73
C GLU A 258 -11.47 -17.76 -7.99
N TYR A 259 -10.24 -17.24 -8.13
CA TYR A 259 -9.26 -17.55 -9.17
C TYR A 259 -7.95 -18.15 -8.64
N ALA A 260 -8.00 -19.00 -7.61
CA ALA A 260 -6.84 -19.57 -6.92
C ALA A 260 -5.76 -20.20 -7.85
N PHE A 261 -6.13 -20.63 -9.07
CA PHE A 261 -5.17 -21.17 -10.05
C PHE A 261 -4.23 -20.13 -10.64
N LEU A 262 -4.69 -18.88 -10.81
CA LEU A 262 -3.87 -17.78 -11.32
C LEU A 262 -2.77 -17.37 -10.34
N ARG A 263 -2.82 -17.88 -9.09
CA ARG A 263 -1.91 -17.48 -8.01
C ARG A 263 -1.08 -18.62 -7.44
N ILE A 264 -1.09 -19.80 -8.07
CA ILE A 264 -0.29 -20.97 -7.63
C ILE A 264 1.23 -20.64 -7.63
N PRO A 265 1.79 -20.01 -8.68
CA PRO A 265 3.22 -19.67 -8.71
C PRO A 265 3.63 -18.70 -7.60
N GLU A 266 2.80 -17.70 -7.31
CA GLU A 266 3.01 -16.66 -6.30
C GLU A 266 2.96 -17.27 -4.89
N GLN A 267 1.96 -18.11 -4.62
CA GLN A 267 1.86 -18.88 -3.37
C GLN A 267 3.10 -19.75 -3.17
N TYR A 268 3.50 -20.47 -4.21
CA TYR A 268 4.69 -21.32 -4.15
C TYR A 268 5.95 -20.50 -3.85
N ARG A 269 6.12 -19.36 -4.52
CA ARG A 269 7.27 -18.47 -4.33
C ARG A 269 7.34 -17.93 -2.90
N LEU A 270 6.23 -17.45 -2.34
CA LEU A 270 6.16 -17.01 -0.94
C LEU A 270 6.57 -18.15 0.02
N LEU A 271 5.94 -19.33 -0.12
CA LEU A 271 6.24 -20.48 0.75
C LEU A 271 7.72 -20.89 0.63
N LYS A 272 8.29 -20.80 -0.57
CA LYS A 272 9.70 -21.11 -0.80
C LYS A 272 10.62 -20.12 -0.12
N GLN A 273 10.30 -18.82 -0.18
CA GLN A 273 11.08 -17.78 0.51
C GLN A 273 11.00 -17.89 2.04
N VAL A 274 9.85 -18.31 2.57
CA VAL A 274 9.72 -18.63 4.00
C VAL A 274 10.54 -19.88 4.35
N GLU A 275 10.45 -20.95 3.55
CA GLU A 275 11.24 -22.17 3.73
C GLU A 275 12.75 -21.91 3.71
N THR A 276 13.22 -21.02 2.83
CA THR A 276 14.64 -20.65 2.70
C THR A 276 15.06 -19.52 3.64
N GLN A 277 14.16 -19.06 4.53
CA GLN A 277 14.39 -17.96 5.47
C GLN A 277 14.78 -16.61 4.82
N GLN A 278 14.44 -16.42 3.55
CA GLN A 278 14.56 -15.12 2.88
C GLN A 278 13.54 -14.11 3.42
N ILE A 279 12.39 -14.62 3.88
CA ILE A 279 11.39 -13.87 4.64
C ILE A 279 11.31 -14.49 6.03
N LYS A 280 11.40 -13.67 7.08
CA LYS A 280 11.48 -14.14 8.48
C LYS A 280 10.10 -14.36 9.10
N ILE A 281 9.25 -15.13 8.42
CA ILE A 281 7.96 -15.54 8.96
C ILE A 281 8.14 -16.92 9.65
N PRO A 282 7.92 -17.04 10.97
CA PRO A 282 8.06 -18.29 11.69
C PRO A 282 7.02 -19.31 11.24
N MET A 283 7.46 -20.38 10.56
CA MET A 283 6.63 -21.52 10.19
C MET A 283 7.27 -22.84 10.58
N THR A 284 6.49 -23.74 11.17
CA THR A 284 6.96 -25.12 11.40
C THR A 284 7.08 -25.86 10.07
N ARG A 285 8.10 -26.72 9.94
CA ARG A 285 8.30 -27.59 8.76
C ARG A 285 7.06 -28.44 8.44
N LYS A 286 6.38 -28.95 9.47
CA LYS A 286 5.13 -29.72 9.33
C LYS A 286 4.03 -28.89 8.67
N TYR A 287 3.88 -27.62 9.05
CA TYR A 287 2.88 -26.72 8.46
C TYR A 287 3.25 -26.33 7.02
N LEU A 288 4.52 -25.97 6.76
CA LEU A 288 5.01 -25.70 5.40
C LEU A 288 4.69 -26.85 4.45
N ASN A 289 5.06 -28.08 4.83
CA ASN A 289 4.76 -29.28 4.02
C ASN A 289 3.26 -29.43 3.76
N LYS A 290 2.40 -29.16 4.75
CA LYS A 290 0.94 -29.19 4.57
C LYS A 290 0.47 -28.18 3.53
N GLN A 291 1.04 -26.97 3.50
CA GLN A 291 0.67 -25.93 2.52
C GLN A 291 1.17 -26.26 1.11
N PHE A 292 2.41 -26.73 0.97
CA PHE A 292 2.90 -27.24 -0.31
C PHE A 292 2.00 -28.36 -0.84
N ASN A 293 1.59 -29.32 0.00
CA ASN A 293 0.70 -30.40 -0.40
C ASN A 293 -0.69 -29.92 -0.86
N LYS A 294 -1.25 -28.87 -0.24
CA LYS A 294 -2.49 -28.25 -0.72
C LYS A 294 -2.31 -27.65 -2.11
N LEU A 295 -1.23 -26.91 -2.34
CA LEU A 295 -0.89 -26.33 -3.64
C LEU A 295 -0.77 -27.41 -4.71
N TYR A 296 -0.03 -28.49 -4.42
CA TYR A 296 0.13 -29.59 -5.37
C TYR A 296 -1.21 -30.26 -5.69
N ARG A 297 -2.08 -30.51 -4.69
CA ARG A 297 -3.43 -31.04 -4.94
C ARG A 297 -4.27 -30.12 -5.83
N LEU A 298 -4.18 -28.80 -5.63
CA LEU A 298 -4.87 -27.84 -6.47
C LEU A 298 -4.33 -27.86 -7.90
N LEU A 299 -3.00 -27.85 -8.05
CA LEU A 299 -2.30 -27.98 -9.32
C LEU A 299 -2.77 -29.22 -10.10
N PHE A 300 -2.88 -30.37 -9.43
CA PHE A 300 -3.34 -31.61 -10.05
C PHE A 300 -4.83 -31.59 -10.43
N ARG A 301 -5.69 -30.92 -9.66
CA ARG A 301 -7.10 -30.73 -10.05
C ARG A 301 -7.23 -29.96 -11.38
N PHE A 302 -6.41 -28.93 -11.58
CA PHE A 302 -6.42 -28.17 -12.83
C PHE A 302 -5.85 -28.96 -14.00
N LEU A 303 -4.77 -29.71 -13.78
CA LEU A 303 -4.26 -30.64 -14.79
C LEU A 303 -5.35 -31.62 -15.23
N ASN A 304 -6.07 -32.22 -14.27
CA ASN A 304 -7.17 -33.14 -14.57
C ASN A 304 -8.28 -32.48 -15.37
N TYR A 305 -8.64 -31.24 -15.01
CA TYR A 305 -9.61 -30.46 -15.77
C TYR A 305 -9.17 -30.27 -17.24
N PHE A 306 -7.96 -29.77 -17.50
CA PHE A 306 -7.51 -29.56 -18.87
C PHE A 306 -7.47 -30.87 -19.67
N ILE A 307 -7.12 -31.97 -18.99
CA ILE A 307 -7.06 -33.30 -19.57
C ILE A 307 -8.46 -33.82 -19.93
N ASP A 308 -9.40 -33.78 -18.98
CA ASP A 308 -10.75 -34.33 -19.13
C ASP A 308 -11.54 -33.60 -20.22
N TYR A 309 -11.32 -32.28 -20.37
CA TYR A 309 -11.97 -31.44 -21.38
C TYR A 309 -11.15 -31.28 -22.67
N LYS A 310 -10.04 -32.04 -22.85
CA LYS A 310 -9.18 -32.01 -24.04
C LYS A 310 -8.67 -30.60 -24.41
N LYS A 311 -8.47 -29.73 -23.42
CA LYS A 311 -8.01 -28.34 -23.61
C LYS A 311 -6.48 -28.27 -23.69
N LEU A 312 -5.90 -28.82 -24.76
CA LEU A 312 -4.44 -28.99 -24.92
C LEU A 312 -3.65 -27.67 -24.90
N HIS A 313 -4.18 -26.60 -25.49
CA HIS A 313 -3.54 -25.27 -25.44
C HIS A 313 -3.50 -24.73 -24.00
N GLY A 314 -4.62 -24.81 -23.29
CA GLY A 314 -4.71 -24.39 -21.88
C GLY A 314 -3.77 -25.20 -20.98
N LEU A 315 -3.63 -26.51 -21.23
CA LEU A 315 -2.68 -27.36 -20.53
C LEU A 315 -1.23 -26.87 -20.70
N ARG A 316 -0.85 -26.51 -21.94
CA ARG A 316 0.50 -26.02 -22.24
C ARG A 316 0.80 -24.70 -21.53
N GLU A 317 -0.12 -23.74 -21.60
CA GLU A 317 0.06 -22.44 -20.93
C GLU A 317 0.13 -22.62 -19.41
N PHE A 318 -0.73 -23.47 -18.84
CA PHE A 318 -0.72 -23.80 -17.42
C PHE A 318 0.61 -24.38 -16.95
N PHE A 319 1.21 -25.29 -17.72
CA PHE A 319 2.56 -25.81 -17.44
C PHE A 319 3.62 -24.70 -17.43
N ARG A 320 3.56 -23.80 -18.41
CA ARG A 320 4.53 -22.70 -18.53
C ARG A 320 4.42 -21.74 -17.35
N GLU A 321 3.21 -21.39 -16.94
CA GLU A 321 2.97 -20.48 -15.82
C GLU A 321 3.40 -21.07 -14.47
N ASN A 322 3.33 -22.40 -14.31
CA ASN A 322 3.60 -23.11 -13.06
C ASN A 322 4.93 -23.88 -13.07
N GLU A 323 5.83 -23.59 -14.01
CA GLU A 323 7.05 -24.37 -14.24
C GLU A 323 7.92 -24.50 -12.97
N SER A 324 8.09 -23.42 -12.22
CA SER A 324 8.85 -23.42 -10.96
C SER A 324 8.27 -24.35 -9.91
N VAL A 325 6.94 -24.44 -9.85
CA VAL A 325 6.24 -25.33 -8.92
C VAL A 325 6.48 -26.78 -9.33
N PHE A 326 6.37 -27.08 -10.63
CA PHE A 326 6.55 -28.42 -11.19
C PHE A 326 7.95 -29.00 -10.97
N ARG A 327 9.01 -28.18 -11.14
CA ARG A 327 10.39 -28.60 -10.91
C ARG A 327 10.68 -29.04 -9.48
N ASP A 328 9.96 -28.48 -8.51
CA ASP A 328 10.18 -28.69 -7.09
C ASP A 328 9.05 -29.50 -6.42
N ILE A 329 8.29 -30.30 -7.19
CA ILE A 329 7.20 -31.11 -6.63
C ILE A 329 7.75 -32.18 -5.69
N ARG A 330 7.29 -32.11 -4.43
CA ARG A 330 7.64 -33.07 -3.37
C ARG A 330 6.51 -34.05 -3.04
N PHE A 331 5.31 -33.83 -3.59
CA PHE A 331 4.15 -34.67 -3.36
C PHE A 331 4.13 -35.80 -4.40
N THR A 332 4.53 -37.00 -3.96
CA THR A 332 4.86 -38.16 -4.81
C THR A 332 3.70 -39.15 -5.02
N GLU A 333 2.55 -38.93 -4.38
CA GLU A 333 1.40 -39.85 -4.48
C GLU A 333 0.60 -39.69 -5.79
N TYR A 334 0.73 -38.55 -6.48
CA TYR A 334 0.00 -38.30 -7.71
C TYR A 334 0.76 -38.81 -8.95
N ASP A 335 0.25 -39.90 -9.56
CA ASP A 335 0.83 -40.49 -10.76
C ASP A 335 0.25 -39.86 -12.05
N MET A 336 0.78 -38.70 -12.41
CA MET A 336 0.30 -37.92 -13.54
C MET A 336 0.43 -38.64 -14.89
N ILE A 337 1.44 -39.50 -15.04
CA ILE A 337 1.66 -40.29 -16.26
C ILE A 337 0.56 -41.32 -16.42
N THR A 338 0.26 -42.08 -15.36
CA THR A 338 -0.86 -43.04 -15.36
C THR A 338 -2.17 -42.35 -15.71
N TYR A 339 -2.42 -41.18 -15.10
CA TYR A 339 -3.62 -40.41 -15.35
C TYR A 339 -3.72 -39.96 -16.82
N ALA A 340 -2.64 -39.40 -17.38
CA ALA A 340 -2.59 -38.91 -18.76
C ALA A 340 -2.79 -40.04 -19.79
N ILE A 341 -2.20 -41.22 -19.57
CA ILE A 341 -2.37 -42.39 -20.46
C ILE A 341 -3.82 -42.86 -20.43
N LYS A 342 -4.43 -43.02 -19.25
CA LYS A 342 -5.82 -43.50 -19.12
C LYS A 342 -6.84 -42.60 -19.85
N ARG A 343 -6.55 -41.31 -19.97
CA ARG A 343 -7.40 -40.29 -20.61
C ARG A 343 -7.06 -40.00 -22.08
N ASN A 344 -6.19 -40.78 -22.71
CA ASN A 344 -5.80 -40.61 -24.12
C ASN A 344 -5.22 -39.22 -24.44
N ILE A 345 -4.40 -38.66 -23.55
CA ILE A 345 -3.70 -37.40 -23.82
C ILE A 345 -2.69 -37.56 -24.95
N SER A 346 -2.50 -36.49 -25.72
CA SER A 346 -1.56 -36.50 -26.83
C SER A 346 -0.14 -36.82 -26.35
N ASN A 347 0.56 -37.60 -27.16
CA ASN A 347 1.93 -38.00 -26.89
C ASN A 347 2.88 -36.80 -26.75
N HIS A 348 2.61 -35.70 -27.46
CA HIS A 348 3.34 -34.45 -27.33
C HIS A 348 3.21 -33.84 -25.91
N CYS A 349 1.99 -33.83 -25.35
CA CYS A 349 1.75 -33.35 -24.00
C CYS A 349 2.38 -34.27 -22.94
N ILE A 350 2.29 -35.59 -23.12
CA ILE A 350 2.95 -36.58 -22.24
C ILE A 350 4.47 -36.39 -22.26
N ASN A 351 5.07 -36.15 -23.42
CA ASN A 351 6.50 -35.88 -23.53
C ASN A 351 6.92 -34.62 -22.76
N ARG A 352 6.15 -33.53 -22.88
CA ARG A 352 6.39 -32.30 -22.09
C ARG A 352 6.23 -32.53 -20.59
N ILE A 353 5.20 -33.26 -20.18
CA ILE A 353 5.01 -33.67 -18.80
C ILE A 353 6.27 -34.36 -18.25
N LEU A 354 6.83 -35.31 -18.99
CA LEU A 354 8.01 -36.07 -18.58
C LEU A 354 9.29 -35.22 -18.50
N THR A 355 9.38 -34.10 -19.23
CA THR A 355 10.50 -33.16 -19.07
C THR A 355 10.45 -32.39 -17.75
N TYR A 356 9.26 -32.22 -17.16
CA TYR A 356 9.08 -31.49 -15.90
C TYR A 356 8.98 -32.41 -14.68
N PHE A 357 8.57 -33.66 -14.91
CA PHE A 357 8.55 -34.73 -13.92
C PHE A 357 9.52 -35.82 -14.38
N PRO A 358 10.84 -35.63 -14.19
CA PRO A 358 11.78 -36.71 -14.41
C PRO A 358 11.39 -37.84 -13.45
N VAL A 359 10.82 -38.88 -14.03
CA VAL A 359 10.49 -40.09 -13.28
C VAL A 359 11.81 -40.81 -13.07
N SER A 360 12.09 -41.30 -11.86
CA SER A 360 13.31 -42.08 -11.63
C SER A 360 13.22 -43.50 -12.20
N GLU A 361 12.00 -44.04 -12.35
CA GLU A 361 11.76 -45.42 -12.76
C GLU A 361 10.47 -45.58 -13.58
N ILE A 362 10.47 -46.42 -14.63
CA ILE A 362 9.22 -46.83 -15.30
C ILE A 362 8.44 -47.69 -14.31
N LYS A 363 7.24 -47.26 -13.93
CA LYS A 363 6.32 -48.16 -13.23
C LYS A 363 5.73 -49.15 -14.24
N ASP A 364 5.75 -50.44 -13.94
CA ASP A 364 5.24 -51.50 -14.83
C ASP A 364 3.79 -51.25 -15.27
N GLN A 365 2.98 -50.69 -14.37
CA GLN A 365 1.60 -50.26 -14.65
C GLN A 365 1.48 -49.33 -15.88
N TRP A 366 2.50 -48.54 -16.23
CA TRP A 366 2.44 -47.65 -17.40
C TRP A 366 2.52 -48.42 -18.72
N ARG A 367 3.30 -49.50 -18.77
CA ARG A 367 3.42 -50.36 -19.95
C ARG A 367 2.11 -51.10 -20.16
N GLU A 368 1.53 -51.65 -19.10
CA GLU A 368 0.26 -52.37 -19.15
C GLU A 368 -0.86 -51.49 -19.68
N ILE A 369 -1.04 -50.29 -19.13
CA ILE A 369 -2.11 -49.37 -19.55
C ILE A 369 -1.88 -48.86 -20.98
N ALA A 370 -0.64 -48.58 -21.37
CA ALA A 370 -0.35 -48.11 -22.73
C ALA A 370 -0.57 -49.20 -23.80
N ILE A 371 -0.31 -50.47 -23.45
CA ILE A 371 -0.64 -51.64 -24.28
C ILE A 371 -2.15 -51.80 -24.39
N GLU A 372 -2.88 -51.74 -23.26
CA GLU A 372 -4.35 -51.81 -23.20
C GLU A 372 -5.00 -50.74 -24.09
N LYS A 373 -4.47 -49.51 -24.06
CA LYS A 373 -4.94 -48.37 -24.87
C LYS A 373 -4.42 -48.37 -26.32
N LYS A 374 -3.65 -49.38 -26.73
CA LYS A 374 -2.99 -49.46 -28.06
C LYS A 374 -2.10 -48.23 -28.39
N ASN A 375 -1.58 -47.51 -27.41
CA ASN A 375 -0.77 -46.30 -27.59
C ASN A 375 0.73 -46.59 -27.39
N ARG A 376 1.33 -47.40 -28.28
CA ARG A 376 2.74 -47.82 -28.20
C ARG A 376 3.75 -46.67 -28.28
N SER A 377 3.37 -45.54 -28.85
CA SER A 377 4.21 -44.35 -28.98
C SER A 377 4.44 -43.63 -27.65
N VAL A 378 3.55 -43.75 -26.67
CA VAL A 378 3.80 -43.29 -25.29
C VAL A 378 4.92 -44.08 -24.62
N ILE A 379 4.97 -45.40 -24.81
CA ILE A 379 6.01 -46.26 -24.24
C ILE A 379 7.39 -45.82 -24.76
N LYS A 380 7.50 -45.55 -26.07
CA LYS A 380 8.75 -45.05 -26.68
C LYS A 380 9.18 -43.69 -26.10
N ILE A 381 8.21 -42.82 -25.82
CA ILE A 381 8.48 -41.50 -25.22
C ILE A 381 8.99 -41.67 -23.79
N ILE A 382 8.28 -42.44 -22.95
CA ILE A 382 8.69 -42.72 -21.56
C ILE A 382 10.09 -43.35 -21.52
N GLN A 383 10.36 -44.34 -22.39
CA GLN A 383 11.67 -44.98 -22.48
C GLN A 383 12.80 -44.04 -22.93
N LYS A 384 12.49 -43.03 -23.76
CA LYS A 384 13.48 -42.06 -24.25
C LYS A 384 13.83 -41.01 -23.20
N THR A 385 12.87 -40.61 -22.36
CA THR A 385 13.07 -39.58 -21.33
C THR A 385 13.80 -40.11 -20.08
N LEU A 386 13.91 -41.44 -19.93
CA LEU A 386 14.58 -42.12 -18.83
C LEU A 386 16.02 -42.56 -19.13
N ARG A 387 16.47 -42.35 -20.38
CA ARG A 387 17.88 -42.41 -20.77
C ARG A 387 18.45 -41.02 -20.67
#